data_AF-A0A846BYQ6-F1
#
_entry.id   AF-A0A846BYQ6-F1
#
_cell.length_a   1.000
_cell.length_b   1.000
_cell.length_c   1.000
_cell.angle_alpha   90.00
_cell.angle_beta   90.00
_cell.angle_gamma   90.00
#
_symmetry.space_group_name_H-M   'P 1'
#
loop_
_entity.id
_entity.type
_entity.pdbx_description
1 polymer ?
#
loop_
_entity_poly.entity_id
_entity_poly.type
_entity_poly.pdbx_seq_one_letter_code
_entity_poly.pdbx_strand_id
1 'polypeptide(L)'
;MPSSALADGLKCQNGLDGSCQELTEVVGDNVLLAQAPTFALVSKYTGECLTYAAIRGYAWMEPCNGNLSQTWEQLPGGQMMAYDSRCLVYTNESYLDGIPCDQAYPWFFLGDTISLIDPQSNLCLNAKIDEPGYFVADCNGQPSSRWDRIFQ
;
A
#
# COMPACT_ATOMS: atom_id res chain seq x y z
N MET A 1 26.15 -27.43 -19.36
CA MET A 1 26.26 -26.43 -18.28
C MET A 1 25.35 -25.27 -18.61
N PRO A 2 24.64 -24.65 -17.66
CA PRO A 2 23.66 -25.25 -16.77
C PRO A 2 22.24 -24.75 -17.07
N SER A 3 21.29 -25.52 -16.54
CA SER A 3 19.88 -25.20 -16.35
C SER A 3 19.70 -24.31 -15.13
N SER A 4 18.80 -23.34 -15.20
CA SER A 4 18.11 -22.77 -14.03
C SER A 4 16.74 -22.27 -14.47
N ALA A 5 15.74 -23.11 -14.20
CA ALA A 5 14.34 -22.74 -14.12
C ALA A 5 14.13 -21.74 -12.97
N LEU A 6 13.19 -20.81 -13.15
CA LEU A 6 12.27 -20.32 -12.10
C LEU A 6 11.20 -19.43 -12.75
N ALA A 7 9.98 -19.96 -12.71
CA ALA A 7 8.63 -19.38 -12.79
C ALA A 7 8.31 -18.24 -13.77
N ASP A 8 7.29 -18.52 -14.58
CA ASP A 8 6.63 -17.60 -15.52
C ASP A 8 6.21 -16.28 -14.85
N GLY A 9 6.46 -15.21 -15.61
CA GLY A 9 6.39 -13.84 -15.11
C GLY A 9 4.97 -13.31 -15.01
N LEU A 10 4.63 -12.82 -13.83
CA LEU A 10 3.57 -11.83 -13.62
C LEU A 10 3.88 -10.59 -14.49
N LYS A 11 3.04 -10.34 -15.49
CA LYS A 11 3.10 -9.12 -16.32
C LYS A 11 2.04 -8.13 -15.84
N CYS A 12 2.44 -7.12 -15.10
CA CYS A 12 1.60 -5.93 -14.87
C CYS A 12 1.58 -5.10 -16.16
N GLN A 13 0.42 -4.96 -16.81
CA GLN A 13 0.25 -3.92 -17.84
C GLN A 13 -0.21 -2.64 -17.15
N ASN A 14 0.52 -1.54 -17.38
CA ASN A 14 0.12 -0.20 -16.95
C ASN A 14 -1.20 0.17 -17.64
N GLY A 15 -2.32 0.07 -16.91
CA GLY A 15 -3.58 0.68 -17.30
C GLY A 15 -3.44 2.20 -17.37
N LEU A 16 -4.21 2.85 -18.26
CA LEU A 16 -4.22 4.30 -18.47
C LEU A 16 -4.70 5.11 -17.24
N ASP A 17 -5.06 4.44 -16.15
CA ASP A 17 -5.49 4.98 -14.86
C ASP A 17 -4.54 4.64 -13.68
N GLY A 18 -3.42 3.94 -13.93
CA GLY A 18 -2.48 3.52 -12.89
C GLY A 18 -2.90 2.29 -12.07
N SER A 19 -4.00 1.63 -12.42
CA SER A 19 -4.41 0.36 -11.81
C SER A 19 -3.62 -0.82 -12.40
N CYS A 20 -3.14 -1.72 -11.54
CA CYS A 20 -2.69 -3.05 -11.95
C CYS A 20 -3.92 -3.93 -12.04
N GLN A 21 -4.34 -4.33 -13.23
CA GLN A 21 -5.39 -5.34 -13.38
C GLN A 21 -4.79 -6.75 -13.35
N GLU A 22 -5.43 -7.66 -12.62
CA GLU A 22 -5.02 -9.06 -12.49
C GLU A 22 -5.04 -9.77 -13.85
N LEU A 23 -3.96 -10.46 -14.19
CA LEU A 23 -4.02 -11.52 -15.20
C LEU A 23 -4.57 -12.77 -14.51
N THR A 24 -5.84 -13.07 -14.76
CA THR A 24 -6.41 -14.37 -14.42
C THR A 24 -5.75 -15.42 -15.32
N GLU A 25 -4.82 -16.21 -14.79
CA GLU A 25 -4.36 -17.40 -15.51
C GLU A 25 -5.41 -18.50 -15.34
N VAL A 26 -6.17 -18.77 -16.40
CA VAL A 26 -7.12 -19.88 -16.44
C VAL A 26 -6.35 -21.18 -16.68
N VAL A 27 -6.10 -21.96 -15.62
CA VAL A 27 -5.59 -23.33 -15.73
C VAL A 27 -6.77 -24.30 -15.64
N GLY A 28 -7.47 -24.50 -16.76
CA GLY A 28 -8.66 -25.38 -16.85
C GLY A 28 -9.92 -24.81 -16.16
N ASP A 29 -10.82 -25.70 -15.70
CA ASP A 29 -12.10 -25.33 -15.04
C ASP A 29 -11.94 -24.88 -13.57
N ASN A 30 -10.71 -24.77 -13.06
CA ASN A 30 -10.44 -24.32 -11.69
C ASN A 30 -9.95 -22.87 -11.70
N VAL A 31 -10.77 -21.98 -11.14
CA VAL A 31 -10.36 -20.61 -10.80
C VAL A 31 -9.50 -20.70 -9.53
N LEU A 32 -8.18 -20.67 -9.70
CA LEU A 32 -7.28 -20.33 -8.60
C LEU A 32 -7.53 -18.86 -8.25
N LEU A 33 -8.03 -18.60 -7.05
CA LEU A 33 -8.05 -17.23 -6.52
C LEU A 33 -6.59 -16.81 -6.38
N ALA A 34 -6.11 -16.00 -7.33
CA ALA A 34 -4.82 -15.36 -7.21
C ALA A 34 -4.86 -14.52 -5.92
N GLN A 35 -3.86 -14.70 -5.05
CA GLN A 35 -3.70 -13.81 -3.91
C GLN A 35 -3.35 -12.43 -4.46
N ALA A 36 -4.03 -11.38 -3.98
CA ALA A 36 -3.72 -10.04 -4.41
C ALA A 36 -2.25 -9.73 -4.10
N PRO A 37 -1.53 -9.05 -5.02
CA PRO A 37 -0.12 -8.78 -4.83
C PRO A 37 0.08 -7.92 -3.59
N THR A 38 0.99 -8.35 -2.72
CA THR A 38 1.38 -7.58 -1.55
C THR A 38 2.61 -6.74 -1.84
N PHE A 39 2.77 -5.64 -1.11
CA PHE A 39 3.89 -4.71 -1.31
C PHE A 39 4.26 -3.97 -0.03
N ALA A 40 5.51 -3.52 0.03
CA ALA A 40 5.94 -2.51 0.99
C ALA A 40 5.71 -1.10 0.44
N LEU A 41 5.33 -0.18 1.32
CA LEU A 41 5.18 1.24 1.01
C LEU A 41 6.40 2.01 1.52
N VAL A 42 7.26 2.43 0.60
CA VAL A 42 8.52 3.11 0.93
C VAL A 42 8.39 4.59 0.63
N SER A 43 8.63 5.44 1.62
CA SER A 43 8.67 6.89 1.43
C SER A 43 9.85 7.27 0.54
N LYS A 44 9.60 7.97 -0.59
CA LYS A 44 10.69 8.54 -1.42
C LYS A 44 11.44 9.67 -0.70
N TYR A 45 10.86 10.20 0.38
CA TYR A 45 11.42 11.30 1.14
C TYR A 45 12.40 10.84 2.22
N THR A 46 12.09 9.74 2.90
CA THR A 46 12.87 9.23 4.03
C THR A 46 13.57 7.90 3.75
N GLY A 47 13.11 7.14 2.75
CA GLY A 47 13.55 5.76 2.50
C GLY A 47 13.02 4.75 3.51
N GLU A 48 12.15 5.16 4.42
CA GLU A 48 11.53 4.32 5.44
C GLU A 48 10.22 3.72 4.94
N CYS A 49 9.81 2.62 5.57
CA CYS A 49 8.61 1.87 5.25
C CYS A 49 7.44 2.26 6.16
N LEU A 50 6.26 2.43 5.58
CA LEU A 50 5.02 2.49 6.34
C LEU A 50 4.76 1.13 6.98
N THR A 51 4.67 1.10 8.30
CA THR A 51 4.65 -0.12 9.10
C THR A 51 3.44 -0.12 10.01
N TYR A 52 2.64 -1.18 9.94
CA TYR A 52 1.53 -1.38 10.87
C TYR A 52 1.99 -2.09 12.14
N ALA A 53 1.89 -1.40 13.29
CA ALA A 53 2.20 -2.00 14.57
C ALA A 53 0.91 -2.55 15.21
N ALA A 54 0.59 -3.82 14.95
CA ALA A 54 -0.64 -4.46 15.46
C ALA A 54 -0.80 -4.33 17.00
N ILE A 55 0.31 -4.41 17.75
CA ILE A 55 0.28 -4.23 19.21
C ILE A 55 -0.08 -2.81 19.66
N ARG A 56 0.15 -1.81 18.80
CA ARG A 56 -0.15 -0.40 19.06
C ARG A 56 -1.45 0.06 18.41
N GLY A 57 -1.94 -0.67 17.41
CA GLY A 57 -3.19 -0.38 16.69
C GLY A 57 -3.04 0.64 15.55
N TYR A 58 -1.86 1.24 15.37
CA TYR A 58 -1.61 2.30 14.39
C TYR A 58 -0.40 2.01 13.49
N ALA A 59 -0.35 2.64 12.33
CA ALA A 59 0.82 2.65 11.45
C ALA A 59 1.84 3.71 11.90
N TRP A 60 3.11 3.52 11.55
CA TRP A 60 4.22 4.45 11.78
C TRP A 60 5.34 4.20 10.75
N MET A 61 6.39 5.02 10.76
CA MET A 61 7.52 4.89 9.83
C MET A 61 8.72 4.25 10.53
N GLU A 62 9.32 3.24 9.91
CA GLU A 62 10.58 2.63 10.38
C GLU A 62 11.45 2.17 9.21
N PRO A 63 12.75 1.89 9.43
CA PRO A 63 13.61 1.32 8.39
C PRO A 63 13.00 0.06 7.77
N CYS A 64 13.06 -0.01 6.44
CA CYS A 64 12.58 -1.16 5.70
C CYS A 64 13.39 -2.41 6.07
N ASN A 65 12.70 -3.45 6.54
CA ASN A 65 13.28 -4.69 7.05
C ASN A 65 12.62 -5.95 6.46
N GLY A 66 11.57 -5.79 5.64
CA GLY A 66 10.88 -6.91 5.00
C GLY A 66 9.96 -7.70 5.94
N ASN A 67 9.68 -7.19 7.13
CA ASN A 67 8.74 -7.81 8.05
C ASN A 67 7.31 -7.74 7.51
N LEU A 68 6.48 -8.68 7.96
CA LEU A 68 5.05 -8.74 7.63
C LEU A 68 4.29 -7.47 8.06
N SER A 69 4.76 -6.77 9.10
CA SER A 69 4.20 -5.47 9.51
C SER A 69 4.39 -4.36 8.47
N GLN A 70 5.30 -4.53 7.51
CA GLN A 70 5.57 -3.60 6.41
C GLN A 70 4.87 -4.03 5.12
N THR A 71 4.06 -5.09 5.17
CA THR A 71 3.38 -5.68 4.02
C THR A 71 1.94 -5.20 3.96
N TRP A 72 1.57 -4.64 2.81
CA TRP A 72 0.25 -4.11 2.53
C TRP A 72 -0.36 -4.80 1.31
N GLU A 73 -1.67 -4.95 1.33
CA GLU A 73 -2.49 -5.40 0.22
C GLU A 73 -3.52 -4.31 -0.09
N GLN A 74 -3.72 -4.00 -1.37
CA GLN A 74 -4.83 -3.15 -1.78
C GLN A 74 -6.01 -4.03 -2.17
N LEU A 75 -7.08 -3.98 -1.38
CA LEU A 75 -8.31 -4.74 -1.63
C LEU A 75 -9.02 -4.22 -2.90
N PRO A 76 -9.92 -5.00 -3.52
CA PRO A 76 -10.67 -4.58 -4.71
C PRO A 76 -11.47 -3.28 -4.53
N GLY A 77 -11.88 -2.96 -3.29
CA GLY A 77 -12.55 -1.72 -2.94
C GLY A 77 -11.62 -0.52 -2.73
N GLY A 78 -10.30 -0.70 -2.86
CA GLY A 78 -9.27 0.33 -2.68
C GLY A 78 -8.74 0.45 -1.25
N GLN A 79 -9.29 -0.29 -0.28
CA GLN A 79 -8.79 -0.26 1.09
C GLN A 79 -7.37 -0.84 1.17
N MET A 80 -6.52 -0.24 2.00
CA MET A 80 -5.17 -0.72 2.27
C MET A 80 -5.17 -1.62 3.50
N MET A 81 -5.06 -2.91 3.30
CA MET A 81 -5.04 -3.92 4.36
C MET A 81 -3.60 -4.24 4.77
N ALA A 82 -3.33 -4.19 6.07
CA ALA A 82 -2.11 -4.73 6.67
C ALA A 82 -2.23 -6.25 6.84
N TYR A 83 -1.10 -6.93 7.03
CA TYR A 83 -1.03 -8.39 7.21
C TYR A 83 -1.98 -8.98 8.27
N ASP A 84 -2.35 -8.23 9.31
CA ASP A 84 -3.25 -8.70 10.37
C ASP A 84 -4.75 -8.52 10.06
N SER A 85 -5.10 -8.34 8.78
CA SER A 85 -6.47 -8.14 8.29
C SER A 85 -7.14 -6.85 8.79
N ARG A 86 -6.35 -5.84 9.17
CA ARG A 86 -6.85 -4.51 9.49
C ARG A 86 -6.54 -3.53 8.38
N CYS A 87 -7.49 -2.66 8.07
CA CYS A 87 -7.35 -1.67 7.03
C CYS A 87 -6.98 -0.30 7.59
N LEU A 88 -6.06 0.34 6.89
CA LEU A 88 -5.55 1.66 7.17
C LEU A 88 -6.67 2.70 7.01
N VAL A 89 -6.88 3.52 8.04
CA VAL A 89 -7.74 4.71 7.97
C VAL A 89 -7.04 5.90 8.57
N TYR A 90 -7.28 7.07 8.01
CA TYR A 90 -6.91 8.32 8.67
C TYR A 90 -8.02 8.75 9.61
N THR A 91 -7.70 8.84 10.90
CA THR A 91 -8.56 9.45 11.90
C THR A 91 -8.08 10.87 12.17
N ASN A 92 -9.01 11.76 12.53
CA ASN A 92 -8.74 13.15 12.92
C ASN A 92 -7.81 13.27 14.16
N GLU A 93 -7.47 12.16 14.82
CA GLU A 93 -6.56 12.09 15.96
C GLU A 93 -5.09 11.86 15.57
N SER A 94 -4.72 12.08 14.31
CA SER A 94 -3.33 12.03 13.79
C SER A 94 -2.71 10.65 13.67
N TYR A 95 -3.49 9.58 13.86
CA TYR A 95 -3.05 8.21 13.67
C TYR A 95 -3.69 7.61 12.43
N LEU A 96 -2.89 6.83 11.72
CA LEU A 96 -3.36 5.85 10.75
C LEU A 96 -3.72 4.59 11.52
N ASP A 97 -4.98 4.49 11.90
CA ASP A 97 -5.48 3.35 12.66
C ASP A 97 -5.79 2.18 11.75
N GLY A 98 -5.66 0.98 12.31
CA GLY A 98 -6.21 -0.22 11.68
C GLY A 98 -7.63 -0.46 12.16
N ILE A 99 -8.60 -0.48 11.25
CA ILE A 99 -10.00 -0.82 11.54
C ILE A 99 -10.45 -2.04 10.71
N PRO A 100 -11.61 -2.66 11.00
CA PRO A 100 -12.19 -3.64 10.09
C PRO A 100 -12.34 -3.06 8.67
N CYS A 101 -11.94 -3.84 7.67
CA CYS A 101 -11.86 -3.37 6.28
C CYS A 101 -13.21 -3.00 5.65
N ASP A 102 -14.31 -3.56 6.15
CA ASP A 102 -15.69 -3.21 5.73
C ASP A 102 -16.12 -1.81 6.17
N GLN A 103 -15.36 -1.18 7.07
CA GLN A 103 -15.59 0.18 7.57
C GLN A 103 -14.52 1.17 7.06
N ALA A 104 -13.50 0.69 6.34
CA ALA A 104 -12.39 1.51 5.90
C ALA A 104 -12.68 2.21 4.57
N TYR A 105 -12.22 3.45 4.49
CA TYR A 105 -12.26 4.23 3.25
C TYR A 105 -11.17 3.79 2.28
N PRO A 106 -11.42 3.94 0.97
CA PRO A 106 -10.43 3.60 -0.05
C PRO A 106 -9.24 4.57 -0.06
N TRP A 107 -8.11 4.02 -0.46
CA TRP A 107 -6.89 4.73 -0.77
C TRP A 107 -6.60 4.59 -2.25
N PHE A 108 -6.11 5.65 -2.88
CA PHE A 108 -5.84 5.66 -4.30
C PHE A 108 -4.40 6.10 -4.57
N PHE A 109 -3.79 5.43 -5.53
CA PHE A 109 -2.49 5.82 -6.04
C PHE A 109 -2.72 6.79 -7.19
N LEU A 110 -2.36 8.06 -7.02
CA LEU A 110 -2.34 9.04 -8.09
C LEU A 110 -0.91 9.10 -8.65
N GLY A 111 -0.64 8.37 -9.73
CA GLY A 111 0.72 8.22 -10.25
C GLY A 111 1.66 7.57 -9.22
N ASP A 112 2.80 8.22 -8.93
CA ASP A 112 3.81 7.79 -7.95
C ASP A 112 3.48 8.20 -6.48
N THR A 113 2.29 8.74 -6.23
CA THR A 113 1.87 9.28 -4.93
C THR A 113 0.66 8.52 -4.38
N ILE A 114 0.58 8.39 -3.04
CA ILE A 114 -0.58 7.81 -2.35
C ILE A 114 -1.46 8.94 -1.83
N SER A 115 -2.70 8.94 -2.29
CA SER A 115 -3.73 9.88 -1.89
C SER A 115 -4.82 9.15 -1.10
N LEU A 116 -5.17 9.71 0.06
CA LEU A 116 -6.37 9.32 0.78
C LEU A 116 -7.55 9.96 0.09
N ILE A 117 -8.54 9.17 -0.30
CA ILE A 117 -9.77 9.74 -0.85
C ILE A 117 -10.90 9.45 0.14
N ASP A 118 -11.13 10.41 1.03
CA ASP A 118 -12.52 10.81 1.22
C ASP A 118 -12.86 11.74 0.03
N PRO A 119 -13.92 11.47 -0.76
CA PRO A 119 -14.30 12.27 -1.93
C PRO A 119 -14.44 13.77 -1.66
N GLN A 120 -14.54 14.20 -0.40
CA GLN A 120 -14.65 15.60 -0.01
C GLN A 120 -13.32 16.26 0.39
N SER A 121 -12.30 15.51 0.80
CA SER A 121 -11.12 16.09 1.48
C SER A 121 -9.87 16.22 0.61
N ASN A 122 -9.69 15.42 -0.45
CA ASN A 122 -8.55 15.52 -1.38
C ASN A 122 -7.15 15.60 -0.72
N LEU A 123 -6.92 14.81 0.34
CA LEU A 123 -5.67 14.84 1.09
C LEU A 123 -4.71 13.70 0.69
N CYS A 124 -3.42 13.94 0.85
CA CYS A 124 -2.35 12.99 0.59
C CYS A 124 -1.68 12.54 1.89
N LEU A 125 -1.24 11.28 1.92
CA LEU A 125 -0.38 10.77 2.99
C LEU A 125 1.05 11.24 2.75
N ASN A 126 1.62 11.90 3.76
CA ASN A 126 2.93 12.51 3.70
C ASN A 126 3.84 11.93 4.80
N ALA A 127 5.09 11.60 4.47
CA ALA A 127 6.12 11.25 5.44
C ALA A 127 6.75 12.49 6.10
N LYS A 128 7.16 12.36 7.37
CA LYS A 128 7.92 13.36 8.14
C LYS A 128 9.39 12.95 8.26
N ILE A 129 10.31 13.91 8.28
CA ILE A 129 11.76 13.66 8.43
C ILE A 129 12.26 13.90 9.87
N ASP A 130 11.70 14.89 10.57
CA ASP A 130 12.21 15.31 11.87
C ASP A 130 11.62 14.49 13.05
N GLU A 131 10.56 13.72 12.77
CA GLU A 131 9.94 12.76 13.68
C GLU A 131 9.48 11.58 12.82
N PRO A 132 9.96 10.34 13.04
CA PRO A 132 9.55 9.19 12.22
C PRO A 132 8.04 9.03 12.34
N GLY A 133 7.34 9.30 11.24
CA GLY A 133 5.90 9.38 11.24
C GLY A 133 5.37 9.96 9.93
N TYR A 134 4.07 10.20 9.92
CA TYR A 134 3.36 10.73 8.76
C TYR A 134 2.42 11.85 9.19
N PHE A 135 1.81 12.48 8.19
CA PHE A 135 0.67 13.36 8.33
C PHE A 135 -0.18 13.28 7.07
N VAL A 136 -1.42 13.72 7.17
CA VAL A 136 -2.33 13.83 6.04
C VAL A 136 -2.62 15.31 5.81
N ALA A 137 -2.36 15.79 4.60
CA ALA A 137 -2.48 17.21 4.22
C ALA A 137 -2.73 17.33 2.72
N ASP A 138 -2.97 18.55 2.24
CA ASP A 138 -3.21 18.82 0.83
C ASP A 138 -2.14 18.20 -0.07
N CYS A 139 -2.60 17.56 -1.15
CA CYS A 139 -1.75 17.03 -2.19
C CYS A 139 -1.01 18.17 -2.91
N ASN A 140 0.30 18.29 -2.69
CA ASN A 140 1.12 19.39 -3.22
C ASN A 140 2.29 18.92 -4.11
N GLY A 141 2.36 17.60 -4.39
CA GLY A 141 3.38 16.99 -5.24
C GLY A 141 4.80 16.98 -4.63
N GLN A 142 4.95 17.38 -3.37
CA GLN A 142 6.23 17.37 -2.66
C GLN A 142 6.73 15.94 -2.45
N PRO A 143 8.05 15.72 -2.33
CA PRO A 143 8.62 14.40 -2.09
C PRO A 143 8.01 13.66 -0.89
N SER A 144 7.60 14.39 0.15
CA SER A 144 6.94 13.83 1.34
C SER A 144 5.69 13.01 1.02
N SER A 145 4.97 13.36 -0.06
CA SER A 145 3.74 12.66 -0.48
C SER A 145 3.97 11.48 -1.42
N ARG A 146 5.23 11.19 -1.78
CA ARG A 146 5.59 10.19 -2.80
C ARG A 146 6.02 8.87 -2.15
N TRP A 147 5.48 7.77 -2.66
CA TRP A 147 5.67 6.44 -2.10
C TRP A 147 5.94 5.44 -3.21
N ASP A 148 6.98 4.62 -3.04
CA ASP A 148 7.22 3.47 -3.89
C ASP A 148 6.46 2.25 -3.37
N ARG A 149 5.88 1.49 -4.31
CA ARG A 149 5.36 0.15 -4.05
C ARG A 149 6.44 -0.86 -4.42
N ILE A 150 6.96 -1.56 -3.42
CA ILE A 150 7.93 -2.64 -3.62
C ILE A 150 7.20 -3.96 -3.42
N PHE A 151 6.80 -4.60 -4.53
CA PHE A 151 6.07 -5.87 -4.51
C PHE A 151 6.93 -7.01 -3.95
N GLN A 152 6.31 -7.88 -3.14
CA GLN A 152 6.96 -9.01 -2.46
C GLN A 152 6.51 -10.36 -3.01
#